data_AF-A0A285UI16-F1
#
_entry.id   AF-A0A285UI16-F1
#
_cell.length_a   1.000
_cell.length_b   1.000
_cell.length_c   1.000
_cell.angle_alpha   90.00
_cell.angle_beta   90.00
_cell.angle_gamma   90.00
#
_symmetry.space_group_name_H-M   'P 1'
#
loop_
_entity.id
_entity.type
_entity.pdbx_description
1 polymer ?
#
loop_
_entity_poly.entity_id
_entity_poly.type
_entity_poly.pdbx_seq_one_letter_code
_entity_poly.pdbx_strand_id
1 'polypeptide(L)'
;MKFNNSFPYPVLSVENDDYIGSKFETTVEAQKTFGQLYINLNCNLQDSKIASLINEGKAKYALHVECPQTSFRKIYQSEETKIVAAIPENLLRGKIDVHPFILANETIEGYTNPKLNDFYNGTSITYEKGNILALGEAVEVTLFEEDLESQNLPSIVTIRRSESAKELVVYLNSPQIIIELPKAIYDQYAINAGSRLKETILSIVILPSLVEVFYTLKEDSADYSEYKWYQVLEQIFKKNNIPLTQVIDGTIPVLRAAQMVLQNPLEKAFNEIQKLNEGME
;
A
#
# COMPACT_ATOMS: atom_id res chain seq x y z
N MET A 1 3.59 -9.79 -17.82
CA MET A 1 4.30 -9.70 -19.12
C MET A 1 5.79 -9.88 -18.86
N LYS A 2 6.44 -10.89 -19.46
CA LYS A 2 7.90 -11.06 -19.32
C LYS A 2 8.62 -9.97 -20.11
N PHE A 3 9.60 -9.31 -19.50
CA PHE A 3 10.46 -8.37 -20.22
C PHE A 3 11.23 -9.12 -21.31
N ASN A 4 11.53 -8.44 -22.42
CA ASN A 4 12.38 -9.00 -23.46
C ASN A 4 13.82 -9.04 -22.93
N ASN A 5 14.47 -10.21 -22.98
CA ASN A 5 15.78 -10.45 -22.37
C ASN A 5 16.94 -10.34 -23.37
N SER A 6 16.70 -9.72 -24.52
CA SER A 6 17.74 -9.42 -25.51
C SER A 6 17.98 -7.92 -25.57
N PHE A 7 19.18 -7.51 -25.16
CA PHE A 7 19.62 -6.12 -25.14
C PHE A 7 20.79 -5.94 -26.10
N PRO A 8 20.92 -4.78 -26.77
CA PRO A 8 22.05 -4.49 -27.65
C PRO A 8 23.32 -4.07 -26.87
N TYR A 9 23.32 -4.21 -25.56
CA TYR A 9 24.37 -3.85 -24.61
C TYR A 9 24.36 -4.87 -23.45
N PRO A 10 25.46 -5.02 -22.70
CA PRO A 10 25.52 -6.01 -21.64
C PRO A 10 24.56 -5.68 -20.50
N VAL A 11 23.83 -6.67 -20.00
CA VAL A 11 22.95 -6.54 -18.84
C VAL A 11 23.26 -7.64 -17.85
N LEU A 12 23.55 -7.28 -16.60
CA LEU A 12 23.79 -8.27 -15.54
C LEU A 12 22.48 -9.00 -15.21
N SER A 13 22.38 -10.27 -15.60
CA SER A 13 21.21 -11.11 -15.35
C SER A 13 21.63 -12.56 -15.11
N VAL A 14 20.76 -13.33 -14.45
CA VAL A 14 20.92 -14.79 -14.33
C VAL A 14 20.55 -15.53 -15.62
N GLU A 15 19.88 -14.85 -16.56
CA GLU A 15 19.39 -15.44 -17.80
C GLU A 15 20.38 -15.32 -18.98
N ASN A 16 21.51 -14.64 -18.79
CA ASN A 16 22.55 -14.47 -19.80
C ASN A 16 23.95 -14.67 -19.21
N ASP A 17 24.97 -14.61 -20.06
CA ASP A 17 26.38 -14.76 -19.70
C ASP A 17 27.20 -13.49 -19.97
N ASP A 18 26.55 -12.33 -20.03
CA ASP A 18 27.20 -11.03 -20.30
C ASP A 18 28.29 -10.71 -19.25
N TYR A 19 28.12 -11.22 -18.04
CA TYR A 19 29.00 -11.01 -16.90
C TYR A 19 29.49 -12.34 -16.29
N ILE A 20 30.77 -12.39 -15.91
CA ILE A 20 31.44 -13.54 -15.32
C ILE A 20 31.65 -13.32 -13.82
N GLY A 21 30.97 -14.11 -12.99
CA GLY A 21 31.16 -14.06 -11.54
C GLY A 21 30.66 -12.76 -10.89
N SER A 22 29.68 -12.09 -11.52
CA SER A 22 28.87 -11.03 -10.94
C SER A 22 27.44 -11.54 -10.74
N LYS A 23 26.69 -10.93 -9.80
CA LYS A 23 25.28 -11.29 -9.57
C LYS A 23 24.43 -10.11 -9.18
N PHE A 24 23.15 -10.15 -9.55
CA PHE A 24 22.11 -9.28 -9.02
C PHE A 24 20.94 -10.16 -8.58
N GLU A 25 20.84 -10.39 -7.28
CA GLU A 25 19.80 -11.22 -6.66
C GLU A 25 18.79 -10.32 -5.97
N THR A 26 17.50 -10.63 -6.10
CA THR A 26 16.43 -9.79 -5.57
C THR A 26 15.39 -10.64 -4.84
N THR A 27 14.91 -10.12 -3.72
CA THR A 27 13.78 -10.73 -2.99
C THR A 27 12.63 -9.73 -2.99
N VAL A 28 11.47 -10.19 -3.47
CA VAL A 28 10.24 -9.40 -3.50
C VAL A 28 9.22 -10.03 -2.56
N GLU A 29 8.73 -9.25 -1.63
CA GLU A 29 7.67 -9.66 -0.69
C GLU A 29 6.48 -8.72 -0.84
N ALA A 30 5.28 -9.26 -0.96
CA ALA A 30 4.06 -8.49 -1.08
C ALA A 30 3.13 -8.77 0.10
N GLN A 31 2.60 -7.71 0.72
CA GLN A 31 1.65 -7.81 1.82
C GLN A 31 0.52 -6.80 1.67
N LYS A 32 -0.71 -7.24 1.93
CA LYS A 32 -1.87 -6.36 2.04
C LYS A 32 -1.98 -5.83 3.47
N THR A 33 -2.27 -4.55 3.62
CA THR A 33 -2.46 -3.90 4.91
C THR A 33 -3.36 -2.67 4.74
N PHE A 34 -4.54 -2.72 5.32
CA PHE A 34 -5.53 -1.65 5.39
C PHE A 34 -5.86 -1.03 4.02
N GLY A 35 -6.15 -1.88 3.03
CA GLY A 35 -6.52 -1.45 1.67
C GLY A 35 -5.33 -0.95 0.83
N GLN A 36 -4.11 -1.22 1.28
CA GLN A 36 -2.88 -0.93 0.55
C GLN A 36 -2.12 -2.23 0.30
N LEU A 37 -1.60 -2.39 -0.91
CA LEU A 37 -0.58 -3.39 -1.21
C LEU A 37 0.80 -2.76 -1.00
N TYR A 38 1.58 -3.35 -0.09
CA TYR A 38 2.99 -3.03 0.09
C TYR A 38 3.84 -4.08 -0.62
N ILE A 39 4.68 -3.63 -1.57
CA ILE A 39 5.66 -4.47 -2.25
C ILE A 39 7.04 -4.04 -1.78
N ASN A 40 7.72 -4.92 -1.06
CA ASN A 40 9.06 -4.73 -0.51
C ASN A 40 10.07 -5.44 -1.41
N LEU A 41 10.98 -4.68 -2.01
CA LEU A 41 12.12 -5.20 -2.74
C LEU A 41 13.38 -5.08 -1.88
N ASN A 42 14.13 -6.17 -1.76
CA ASN A 42 15.49 -6.19 -1.25
C ASN A 42 16.45 -6.61 -2.37
N CYS A 43 17.51 -5.83 -2.57
CA CYS A 43 18.50 -6.04 -3.61
C CYS A 43 19.84 -6.49 -3.03
N ASN A 44 20.45 -7.51 -3.62
CA ASN A 44 21.81 -7.97 -3.36
C ASN A 44 22.63 -7.90 -4.65
N LEU A 45 23.59 -6.97 -4.70
CA LEU A 45 24.45 -6.75 -5.87
C LEU A 45 25.88 -7.21 -5.58
N GLN A 46 26.39 -8.10 -6.42
CA GLN A 46 27.78 -8.56 -6.44
C GLN A 46 28.45 -8.07 -7.73
N ASP A 47 28.64 -6.76 -7.85
CA ASP A 47 29.44 -6.14 -8.90
C ASP A 47 29.94 -4.77 -8.42
N SER A 48 31.25 -4.60 -8.28
CA SER A 48 31.83 -3.39 -7.68
C SER A 48 31.73 -2.16 -8.59
N LYS A 49 31.67 -2.34 -9.92
CA LYS A 49 31.54 -1.23 -10.85
C LYS A 49 30.11 -0.71 -10.88
N ILE A 50 29.12 -1.58 -10.97
CA ILE A 50 27.72 -1.20 -10.87
C ILE A 50 27.43 -0.58 -9.49
N ALA A 51 27.98 -1.14 -8.41
CA ALA A 51 27.85 -0.55 -7.07
C ALA A 51 28.43 0.86 -6.98
N SER A 52 29.60 1.11 -7.59
CA SER A 52 30.19 2.47 -7.66
C SER A 52 29.27 3.45 -8.39
N LEU A 53 28.67 3.04 -9.51
CA LEU A 53 27.73 3.87 -10.25
C LEU A 53 26.50 4.23 -9.43
N ILE A 54 26.00 3.33 -8.58
CA ILE A 54 24.89 3.61 -7.67
C ILE A 54 25.32 4.60 -6.59
N ASN A 55 26.48 4.38 -5.96
CA ASN A 55 27.02 5.28 -4.93
C ASN A 55 27.32 6.69 -5.47
N GLU A 56 27.64 6.80 -6.75
CA GLU A 56 27.85 8.08 -7.46
C GLU A 56 26.53 8.71 -7.95
N GLY A 57 25.38 8.06 -7.76
CA GLY A 57 24.06 8.53 -8.22
C GLY A 57 23.82 8.38 -9.73
N LYS A 58 24.73 7.71 -10.45
CA LYS A 58 24.67 7.47 -11.91
C LYS A 58 23.80 6.29 -12.28
N ALA A 59 23.54 5.39 -11.35
CA ALA A 59 22.59 4.30 -11.48
C ALA A 59 21.69 4.21 -10.24
N LYS A 60 20.52 3.58 -10.36
CA LYS A 60 19.58 3.40 -9.26
C LYS A 60 18.97 2.02 -9.27
N TYR A 61 18.74 1.46 -8.09
CA TYR A 61 17.81 0.35 -7.94
C TYR A 61 16.41 0.84 -8.34
N ALA A 62 15.66 -0.03 -9.01
CA ALA A 62 14.30 0.27 -9.41
C ALA A 62 13.39 -0.94 -9.25
N LEU A 63 12.14 -0.67 -8.92
CA LEU A 63 11.03 -1.61 -8.86
C LEU A 63 9.94 -1.10 -9.79
N HIS A 64 9.75 -1.78 -10.91
CA HIS A 64 8.66 -1.51 -11.82
C HIS A 64 7.47 -2.39 -11.47
N VAL A 65 6.30 -1.79 -11.29
CA VAL A 65 5.06 -2.48 -10.93
C VAL A 65 4.04 -2.20 -12.01
N GLU A 66 3.46 -3.26 -12.56
CA GLU A 66 2.45 -3.20 -13.60
C GLU A 66 1.25 -4.08 -13.24
N CYS A 67 0.05 -3.54 -13.40
CA CYS A 67 -1.20 -4.30 -13.33
C CYS A 67 -1.94 -4.12 -14.66
N PRO A 68 -1.80 -5.07 -15.61
CA PRO A 68 -2.36 -4.93 -16.95
C PRO A 68 -3.88 -4.74 -16.96
N GLN A 69 -4.59 -5.35 -16.02
CA GLN A 69 -6.06 -5.27 -15.95
C GLN A 69 -6.58 -3.86 -15.65
N THR A 70 -5.85 -3.08 -14.85
CA THR A 70 -6.23 -1.71 -14.50
C THR A 70 -5.41 -0.65 -15.24
N SER A 71 -4.48 -1.08 -16.11
CA SER A 71 -3.47 -0.22 -16.75
C SER A 71 -2.60 0.56 -15.76
N PHE A 72 -2.54 0.14 -14.49
CA PHE A 72 -1.63 0.72 -13.51
C PHE A 72 -0.20 0.38 -13.89
N ARG A 73 0.66 1.39 -14.01
CA ARG A 73 2.10 1.20 -14.24
C ARG A 73 2.88 2.30 -13.52
N LYS A 74 3.82 1.90 -12.66
CA LYS A 74 4.64 2.85 -11.89
C LYS A 74 6.01 2.28 -11.62
N ILE A 75 7.01 3.16 -11.55
CA ILE A 75 8.37 2.82 -11.16
C ILE A 75 8.72 3.49 -9.84
N TYR A 76 9.35 2.73 -8.95
CA TYR A 76 9.89 3.20 -7.67
C TYR A 76 11.40 3.05 -7.73
N GLN A 77 12.15 4.07 -7.35
CA GLN A 77 13.60 4.09 -7.48
C GLN A 77 14.27 4.48 -6.17
N SER A 78 15.46 3.94 -5.92
CA SER A 78 16.26 4.24 -4.74
C SER A 78 17.74 4.04 -5.01
N GLU A 79 18.58 4.74 -4.26
CA GLU A 79 20.02 4.45 -4.16
C GLU A 79 20.30 3.38 -3.08
N GLU A 80 19.34 3.18 -2.17
CA GLU A 80 19.38 2.14 -1.16
C GLU A 80 18.96 0.78 -1.72
N THR A 81 19.48 -0.29 -1.11
CA THR A 81 19.16 -1.67 -1.49
C THR A 81 17.72 -2.09 -1.19
N LYS A 82 16.94 -1.24 -0.52
CA LYS A 82 15.55 -1.50 -0.15
C LYS A 82 14.62 -0.50 -0.81
N ILE A 83 13.54 -1.01 -1.41
CA ILE A 83 12.46 -0.20 -1.97
C ILE A 83 11.14 -0.71 -1.40
N VAL A 84 10.30 0.22 -0.92
CA VAL A 84 8.94 -0.07 -0.48
C VAL A 84 7.97 0.69 -1.37
N ALA A 85 7.17 -0.04 -2.15
CA ALA A 85 6.08 0.51 -2.93
C ALA A 85 4.76 0.32 -2.17
N ALA A 86 4.09 1.41 -1.82
CA ALA A 86 2.74 1.40 -1.26
C ALA A 86 1.73 1.80 -2.35
N ILE A 87 0.79 0.90 -2.65
CA ILE A 87 -0.17 1.07 -3.74
C ILE A 87 -1.59 0.85 -3.21
N PRO A 88 -2.51 1.81 -3.40
CA PRO A 88 -3.91 1.62 -3.08
C PRO A 88 -4.50 0.41 -3.81
N GLU A 89 -5.14 -0.52 -3.08
CA GLU A 89 -5.69 -1.76 -3.66
C GLU A 89 -6.76 -1.48 -4.72
N ASN A 90 -7.51 -0.39 -4.60
CA ASN A 90 -8.53 0.02 -5.57
C ASN A 90 -7.97 0.38 -6.96
N LEU A 91 -6.65 0.58 -7.09
CA LEU A 91 -5.97 0.79 -8.38
C LEU A 91 -5.50 -0.51 -9.03
N LEU A 92 -5.65 -1.64 -8.35
CA LEU A 92 -5.11 -2.93 -8.75
C LEU A 92 -6.22 -3.96 -8.91
N ARG A 93 -6.03 -4.91 -9.84
CA ARG A 93 -6.96 -6.03 -10.01
C ARG A 93 -6.23 -7.27 -10.53
N GLY A 94 -6.49 -8.41 -9.90
CA GLY A 94 -5.94 -9.70 -10.33
C GLY A 94 -4.41 -9.74 -10.28
N LYS A 95 -3.78 -10.05 -11.42
CA LYS A 95 -2.33 -10.24 -11.54
C LYS A 95 -1.57 -8.91 -11.62
N ILE A 96 -0.48 -8.84 -10.88
CA ILE A 96 0.45 -7.73 -10.83
C ILE A 96 1.83 -8.28 -11.18
N ASP A 97 2.44 -7.74 -12.23
CA ASP A 97 3.81 -8.04 -12.60
C ASP A 97 4.75 -7.07 -11.88
N VAL A 98 5.80 -7.62 -11.28
CA VAL A 98 6.81 -6.86 -10.53
C VAL A 98 8.19 -7.17 -11.10
N HIS A 99 8.90 -6.14 -11.56
CA HIS A 99 10.21 -6.26 -12.17
C HIS A 99 11.26 -5.43 -11.43
N PRO A 100 12.24 -6.09 -10.79
CA PRO A 100 13.40 -5.43 -10.21
C PRO A 100 14.47 -5.11 -11.27
N PHE A 101 15.04 -3.91 -11.21
CA PHE A 101 16.10 -3.47 -12.11
C PHE A 101 17.20 -2.70 -11.37
N ILE A 102 18.35 -2.56 -12.03
CA ILE A 102 19.25 -1.42 -11.85
C ILE A 102 19.21 -0.61 -13.15
N LEU A 103 18.89 0.67 -13.06
CA LEU A 103 18.74 1.57 -14.21
C LEU A 103 19.81 2.65 -14.22
N ALA A 104 20.27 3.03 -15.40
CA ALA A 104 21.07 4.24 -15.60
C ALA A 104 20.22 5.48 -15.26
N ASN A 105 20.73 6.35 -14.41
CA ASN A 105 20.07 7.59 -14.02
C ASN A 105 20.49 8.78 -14.91
N GLU A 106 21.59 8.64 -15.62
CA GLU A 106 22.13 9.52 -16.64
C GLU A 106 22.83 8.70 -17.73
N THR A 107 23.31 9.36 -18.79
CA THR A 107 24.11 8.67 -19.82
C THR A 107 25.50 8.35 -19.28
N ILE A 108 25.92 7.09 -19.41
CA ILE A 108 27.22 6.57 -18.96
C ILE A 108 28.01 6.15 -20.20
N GLU A 109 28.91 7.03 -20.64
CA GLU A 109 29.77 6.78 -21.80
C GLU A 109 31.03 6.00 -21.41
N GLY A 110 31.51 5.17 -22.34
CA GLY A 110 32.77 4.44 -22.17
C GLY A 110 32.75 3.49 -20.97
N TYR A 111 31.59 2.88 -20.69
CA TYR A 111 31.47 1.93 -19.59
C TYR A 111 32.42 0.75 -19.78
N THR A 112 33.15 0.45 -18.72
CA THR A 112 34.04 -0.72 -18.67
C THR A 112 33.82 -1.45 -17.37
N ASN A 113 33.81 -2.78 -17.45
CA ASN A 113 33.71 -3.62 -16.28
C ASN A 113 34.58 -4.87 -16.47
N PRO A 114 35.52 -5.18 -15.54
CA PRO A 114 36.41 -6.33 -15.65
C PRO A 114 35.67 -7.68 -15.57
N LYS A 115 34.38 -7.67 -15.25
CA LYS A 115 33.52 -8.84 -15.19
C LYS A 115 32.75 -9.07 -16.48
N LEU A 116 32.84 -8.19 -17.47
CA LEU A 116 32.24 -8.47 -18.78
C LEU A 116 32.92 -9.68 -19.43
N ASN A 117 32.15 -10.48 -20.14
CA ASN A 117 32.68 -11.60 -20.92
C ASN A 117 33.53 -11.10 -22.11
N ASP A 118 34.24 -12.03 -22.75
CA ASP A 118 35.18 -11.70 -23.83
C ASP A 118 34.51 -11.13 -25.09
N PHE A 119 33.20 -11.30 -25.27
CA PHE A 119 32.46 -10.74 -26.41
C PHE A 119 32.48 -9.21 -26.42
N TYR A 120 32.56 -8.59 -25.24
CA TYR A 120 32.58 -7.13 -25.11
C TYR A 120 33.99 -6.52 -25.13
N ASN A 121 35.05 -7.33 -25.26
CA ASN A 121 36.42 -6.82 -25.29
C ASN A 121 36.64 -5.86 -26.48
N GLY A 122 37.16 -4.66 -26.18
CA GLY A 122 37.42 -3.64 -27.19
C GLY A 122 36.17 -2.92 -27.73
N THR A 123 34.98 -3.23 -27.22
CA THR A 123 33.74 -2.55 -27.57
C THR A 123 33.53 -1.32 -26.67
N SER A 124 33.17 -0.18 -27.28
CA SER A 124 32.75 1.00 -26.51
C SER A 124 31.29 0.85 -26.11
N ILE A 125 31.03 0.71 -24.81
CA ILE A 125 29.67 0.58 -24.27
C ILE A 125 29.20 1.94 -23.75
N THR A 126 28.00 2.33 -24.17
CA THR A 126 27.29 3.49 -23.62
C THR A 126 25.94 3.03 -23.12
N TYR A 127 25.61 3.38 -21.87
CA TYR A 127 24.26 3.26 -21.34
C TYR A 127 23.58 4.62 -21.43
N GLU A 128 22.47 4.71 -22.15
CA GLU A 128 21.62 5.91 -22.09
C GLU A 128 20.81 5.94 -20.80
N LYS A 129 20.38 7.14 -20.38
CA LYS A 129 19.47 7.27 -19.24
C LYS A 129 18.26 6.34 -19.40
N GLY A 130 17.98 5.56 -18.35
CA GLY A 130 16.90 4.57 -18.31
C GLY A 130 17.26 3.21 -18.90
N ASN A 131 18.46 3.02 -19.46
CA ASN A 131 18.95 1.68 -19.83
C ASN A 131 19.12 0.81 -18.59
N ILE A 132 18.94 -0.50 -18.79
CA ILE A 132 19.02 -1.50 -17.72
C ILE A 132 20.48 -1.94 -17.59
N LEU A 133 21.07 -1.77 -16.42
CA LEU A 133 22.40 -2.31 -16.10
C LEU A 133 22.30 -3.73 -15.53
N ALA A 134 21.24 -4.01 -14.76
CA ALA A 134 20.99 -5.32 -14.19
C ALA A 134 19.49 -5.64 -14.14
N LEU A 135 19.15 -6.91 -14.34
CA LEU A 135 17.80 -7.44 -14.37
C LEU A 135 17.63 -8.49 -13.26
N GLY A 136 16.75 -8.21 -12.30
CA GLY A 136 16.36 -9.18 -11.27
C GLY A 136 15.25 -10.10 -11.75
N GLU A 137 14.96 -11.14 -10.97
CA GLU A 137 13.88 -12.08 -11.29
C GLU A 137 12.50 -11.39 -11.20
N ALA A 138 11.70 -11.55 -12.25
CA ALA A 138 10.34 -11.03 -12.30
C ALA A 138 9.40 -11.87 -11.43
N VAL A 139 8.57 -11.21 -10.62
CA VAL A 139 7.61 -11.87 -9.72
C VAL A 139 6.19 -11.48 -10.10
N GLU A 140 5.29 -12.46 -10.11
CA GLU A 140 3.85 -12.23 -10.25
C GLU A 140 3.20 -12.25 -8.87
N VAL A 141 2.54 -11.16 -8.49
CA VAL A 141 1.71 -11.06 -7.29
C VAL A 141 0.25 -11.13 -7.72
N THR A 142 -0.52 -12.09 -7.20
CA THR A 142 -1.95 -12.19 -7.51
C THR A 142 -2.78 -11.65 -6.35
N LEU A 143 -3.59 -10.63 -6.63
CA LEU A 143 -4.66 -10.20 -5.73
C LEU A 143 -5.89 -11.06 -6.00
N PHE A 144 -6.26 -11.87 -5.01
CA PHE A 144 -7.59 -12.45 -4.96
C PHE A 144 -8.57 -11.38 -4.49
N GLU A 145 -9.72 -11.30 -5.17
CA GLU A 145 -10.89 -10.61 -4.63
C GLU A 145 -11.26 -11.34 -3.35
N GLU A 146 -10.88 -10.79 -2.21
CA GLU A 146 -11.50 -11.18 -0.95
C GLU A 146 -12.94 -10.71 -1.01
N ASP A 147 -13.90 -11.58 -0.66
CA ASP A 147 -15.28 -11.15 -0.44
C ASP A 147 -15.24 -9.91 0.44
N LEU A 148 -15.58 -8.77 -0.15
CA LEU A 148 -15.66 -7.45 0.50
C LEU A 148 -16.58 -7.49 1.75
N GLU A 149 -17.39 -8.54 1.87
CA GLU A 149 -18.20 -8.85 3.05
C GLU A 149 -17.39 -9.20 4.30
N SER A 150 -16.09 -9.47 4.21
CA SER A 150 -15.27 -9.90 5.36
C SER A 150 -14.69 -8.76 6.21
N GLN A 151 -15.02 -7.50 5.91
CA GLN A 151 -14.61 -6.29 6.64
C GLN A 151 -15.81 -5.51 7.21
N ASN A 152 -16.76 -6.21 7.83
CA ASN A 152 -18.02 -5.61 8.24
C ASN A 152 -17.92 -4.71 9.50
N LEU A 153 -17.31 -3.54 9.39
CA LEU A 153 -17.58 -2.40 10.28
C LEU A 153 -19.09 -2.11 10.43
N PRO A 154 -19.92 -2.19 9.36
CA PRO A 154 -21.38 -2.06 9.49
C PRO A 154 -22.03 -3.11 10.41
N SER A 155 -21.38 -4.25 10.70
CA SER A 155 -21.95 -5.29 11.57
C SER A 155 -21.71 -5.07 13.07
N ILE A 156 -20.78 -4.18 13.42
CA ILE A 156 -20.39 -3.91 14.81
C ILE A 156 -20.80 -2.52 15.31
N VAL A 157 -21.31 -1.66 14.44
CA VAL A 157 -21.80 -0.33 14.78
C VAL A 157 -23.31 -0.27 14.61
N THR A 158 -24.00 0.27 15.61
CA THR A 158 -25.43 0.57 15.56
C THR A 158 -25.65 2.05 15.83
N ILE A 159 -26.22 2.76 14.85
CA ILE A 159 -26.56 4.18 14.99
C ILE A 159 -28.02 4.28 15.46
N ARG A 160 -28.24 5.07 16.52
CA ARG A 160 -29.57 5.27 17.11
C ARG A 160 -29.93 6.75 17.14
N ARG A 161 -31.23 7.00 17.06
CA ARG A 161 -31.80 8.32 17.30
C ARG A 161 -31.96 8.55 18.80
N SER A 162 -31.52 9.70 19.28
CA SER A 162 -31.73 10.14 20.66
C SER A 162 -32.56 11.43 20.67
N GLU A 163 -33.61 11.44 21.49
CA GLU A 163 -34.47 12.61 21.69
C GLU A 163 -33.88 13.60 22.70
N SER A 164 -32.95 13.13 23.55
CA SER A 164 -32.36 13.92 24.64
C SER A 164 -30.91 14.32 24.38
N ALA A 165 -30.15 13.56 23.58
CA ALA A 165 -28.77 13.90 23.26
C ALA A 165 -28.69 15.21 22.47
N LYS A 166 -27.73 16.06 22.84
CA LYS A 166 -27.42 17.32 22.13
C LYS A 166 -26.28 17.16 21.13
N GLU A 167 -25.44 16.16 21.33
CA GLU A 167 -24.23 15.88 20.57
C GLU A 167 -24.16 14.37 20.28
N LEU A 168 -23.20 13.96 19.45
CA LEU A 168 -22.93 12.54 19.21
C LEU A 168 -22.38 11.89 20.48
N VAL A 169 -22.92 10.73 20.87
CA VAL A 169 -22.46 9.96 22.05
C VAL A 169 -22.16 8.52 21.65
N VAL A 170 -21.07 7.98 22.17
CA VAL A 170 -20.63 6.60 21.91
C VAL A 170 -20.78 5.76 23.18
N TYR A 171 -21.40 4.59 23.07
CA TYR A 171 -21.50 3.61 24.16
C TYR A 171 -20.86 2.27 23.77
N LEU A 172 -20.00 1.76 24.65
CA LEU A 172 -19.20 0.54 24.42
C LEU A 172 -19.66 -0.68 25.25
N ASN A 173 -20.53 -0.46 26.24
CA ASN A 173 -21.01 -1.48 27.18
C ASN A 173 -22.11 -2.39 26.58
N SER A 174 -21.97 -2.73 25.30
CA SER A 174 -22.92 -3.56 24.57
C SER A 174 -22.17 -4.41 23.53
N PRO A 175 -22.75 -5.51 23.02
CA PRO A 175 -22.10 -6.31 21.98
C PRO A 175 -21.68 -5.52 20.74
N GLN A 176 -22.36 -4.40 20.44
CA GLN A 176 -22.04 -3.47 19.35
C GLN A 176 -21.64 -2.10 19.90
N ILE A 177 -20.88 -1.33 19.13
CA ILE A 177 -20.67 0.10 19.37
C ILE A 177 -21.99 0.81 19.09
N ILE A 178 -22.59 1.44 20.10
CA ILE A 178 -23.79 2.23 19.92
C ILE A 178 -23.39 3.69 19.73
N ILE A 179 -23.81 4.29 18.62
CA ILE A 179 -23.63 5.72 18.36
C ILE A 179 -25.01 6.36 18.44
N GLU A 180 -25.22 7.22 19.41
CA GLU A 180 -26.44 8.03 19.50
C GLU A 180 -26.23 9.37 18.81
N LEU A 181 -27.16 9.70 17.91
CA LEU A 181 -27.22 10.99 17.24
C LEU A 181 -28.44 11.79 17.72
N PRO A 182 -28.30 13.11 17.91
CA PRO A 182 -29.46 13.97 18.14
C PRO A 182 -30.48 13.83 17.02
N LYS A 183 -31.78 13.88 17.35
CA LYS A 183 -32.89 13.74 16.38
C LYS A 183 -32.64 14.44 15.04
N ALA A 184 -32.27 15.73 15.05
CA ALA A 184 -32.09 16.50 13.83
C ALA A 184 -30.96 15.95 12.93
N ILE A 185 -29.87 15.47 13.53
CA ILE A 185 -28.73 14.88 12.82
C ILE A 185 -29.05 13.46 12.38
N TYR A 186 -29.73 12.67 13.23
CA TYR A 186 -30.16 11.32 12.88
C TYR A 186 -31.10 11.34 11.67
N ASP A 187 -32.06 12.27 11.62
CA ASP A 187 -33.00 12.38 10.50
C ASP A 187 -32.23 12.65 9.19
N GLN A 188 -31.15 13.47 9.22
CA GLN A 188 -30.27 13.67 8.06
C GLN A 188 -29.44 12.41 7.72
N TYR A 189 -28.88 11.74 8.72
CA TYR A 189 -28.18 10.48 8.55
C TYR A 189 -29.08 9.43 7.89
N ALA A 190 -30.30 9.23 8.39
CA ALA A 190 -31.22 8.21 7.89
C ALA A 190 -31.63 8.42 6.43
N ILE A 191 -31.79 9.68 6.00
CA ILE A 191 -32.08 10.02 4.60
C ILE A 191 -30.87 9.73 3.71
N ASN A 192 -29.67 10.08 4.17
CA ASN A 192 -28.50 10.10 3.29
C ASN A 192 -27.60 8.86 3.41
N ALA A 193 -27.75 8.01 4.43
CA ALA A 193 -26.88 6.85 4.67
C ALA A 193 -26.90 5.80 3.54
N GLY A 194 -28.00 5.73 2.78
CA GLY A 194 -28.13 4.91 1.57
C GLY A 194 -27.99 5.69 0.26
N SER A 195 -27.59 6.97 0.33
CA SER A 195 -27.46 7.85 -0.84
C SER A 195 -26.09 7.74 -1.50
N ARG A 196 -25.87 8.57 -2.52
CA ARG A 196 -24.55 8.77 -3.14
C ARG A 196 -23.52 9.44 -2.22
N LEU A 197 -23.89 9.83 -0.99
CA LEU A 197 -23.02 10.47 0.01
C LEU A 197 -22.59 9.53 1.15
N LYS A 198 -22.64 8.22 0.93
CA LYS A 198 -22.41 7.21 1.95
C LYS A 198 -21.03 7.34 2.59
N GLU A 199 -19.96 7.46 1.80
CA GLU A 199 -18.58 7.54 2.30
C GLU A 199 -18.33 8.85 3.06
N THR A 200 -18.96 9.94 2.62
CA THR A 200 -18.94 11.24 3.30
C THR A 200 -19.59 11.14 4.68
N ILE A 201 -20.76 10.51 4.77
CA ILE A 201 -21.50 10.35 6.04
C ILE A 201 -20.77 9.42 6.99
N LEU A 202 -20.20 8.33 6.48
CA LEU A 202 -19.35 7.43 7.27
C LEU A 202 -18.17 8.22 7.86
N SER A 203 -17.54 9.10 7.08
CA SER A 203 -16.43 9.94 7.55
C SER A 203 -16.84 10.94 8.64
N ILE A 204 -18.06 11.48 8.60
CA ILE A 204 -18.52 12.48 9.58
C ILE A 204 -19.02 11.82 10.87
N VAL A 205 -19.58 10.60 10.81
CA VAL A 205 -20.18 9.93 11.97
C VAL A 205 -19.30 8.82 12.53
N ILE A 206 -18.82 7.91 11.68
CA ILE A 206 -18.11 6.70 12.12
C ILE A 206 -16.66 7.01 12.50
N LEU A 207 -15.96 7.85 11.73
CA LEU A 207 -14.58 8.20 12.04
C LEU A 207 -14.41 8.80 13.46
N PRO A 208 -15.12 9.87 13.86
CA PRO A 208 -14.97 10.40 15.22
C PRO A 208 -15.42 9.39 16.28
N SER A 209 -16.41 8.55 15.99
CA SER A 209 -16.84 7.50 16.92
C SER A 209 -15.77 6.42 17.13
N LEU A 210 -15.06 6.03 16.07
CA LEU A 210 -13.93 5.10 16.18
C LEU A 210 -12.73 5.75 16.89
N VAL A 211 -12.52 7.05 16.71
CA VAL A 211 -11.51 7.79 17.49
C VAL A 211 -11.83 7.70 18.99
N GLU A 212 -13.10 7.92 19.37
CA GLU A 212 -13.55 7.78 20.76
C GLU A 212 -13.39 6.34 21.29
N VAL A 213 -13.71 5.33 20.47
CA VAL A 213 -13.51 3.91 20.80
C VAL A 213 -12.04 3.62 21.10
N PHE A 214 -11.12 4.02 20.21
CA PHE A 214 -9.69 3.76 20.39
C PHE A 214 -9.09 4.59 21.53
N TYR A 215 -9.59 5.80 21.75
CA TYR A 215 -9.21 6.61 22.90
C TYR A 215 -9.64 5.93 24.21
N THR A 216 -10.88 5.45 24.28
CA THR A 216 -11.37 4.71 25.45
C THR A 216 -10.56 3.44 25.69
N LEU A 217 -10.26 2.65 24.64
CA LEU A 217 -9.42 1.45 24.77
C LEU A 217 -8.00 1.73 25.27
N LYS A 218 -7.47 2.93 24.99
CA LYS A 218 -6.15 3.35 25.43
C LYS A 218 -6.15 3.80 26.90
N GLU A 219 -7.18 4.53 27.31
CA GLU A 219 -7.24 5.15 28.65
C GLU A 219 -7.91 4.26 29.71
N ASP A 220 -8.87 3.42 29.32
CA ASP A 220 -9.58 2.52 30.22
C ASP A 220 -8.86 1.17 30.32
N SER A 221 -8.63 0.72 31.56
CA SER A 221 -8.10 -0.61 31.87
C SER A 221 -9.15 -1.73 31.85
N ALA A 222 -10.41 -1.40 31.58
CA ALA A 222 -11.49 -2.37 31.46
C ALA A 222 -11.22 -3.40 30.36
N ASP A 223 -11.63 -4.64 30.63
CA ASP A 223 -11.54 -5.72 29.64
C ASP A 223 -12.77 -5.70 28.72
N TYR A 224 -12.54 -5.41 27.44
CA TYR A 224 -13.57 -5.40 26.41
C TYR A 224 -13.56 -6.66 25.54
N SER A 225 -12.72 -7.66 25.83
CA SER A 225 -12.50 -8.85 25.00
C SER A 225 -13.75 -9.71 24.75
N GLU A 226 -14.74 -9.63 25.65
CA GLU A 226 -16.03 -10.32 25.52
C GLU A 226 -16.97 -9.65 24.50
N TYR A 227 -16.78 -8.36 24.19
CA TYR A 227 -17.67 -7.65 23.28
C TYR A 227 -17.34 -7.97 21.82
N LYS A 228 -18.39 -8.29 21.05
CA LYS A 228 -18.26 -8.63 19.62
C LYS A 228 -17.56 -7.53 18.81
N TRP A 229 -17.82 -6.25 19.10
CA TRP A 229 -17.16 -5.15 18.41
C TRP A 229 -15.64 -5.14 18.63
N TYR A 230 -15.17 -5.46 19.85
CA TYR A 230 -13.75 -5.52 20.17
C TYR A 230 -13.08 -6.67 19.40
N GLN A 231 -13.68 -7.86 19.43
CA GLN A 231 -13.18 -9.03 18.71
C GLN A 231 -13.06 -8.79 17.21
N VAL A 232 -14.01 -8.07 16.60
CA VAL A 232 -13.95 -7.72 15.18
C VAL A 232 -12.84 -6.70 14.91
N LEU A 233 -12.67 -5.67 15.75
CA LEU A 233 -11.55 -4.73 15.61
C LEU A 233 -10.21 -5.46 15.74
N GLU A 234 -10.06 -6.33 16.73
CA GLU A 234 -8.86 -7.16 16.90
C GLU A 234 -8.60 -8.03 15.66
N GLN A 235 -9.63 -8.66 15.10
CA GLN A 235 -9.51 -9.43 13.86
C GLN A 235 -9.12 -8.56 12.65
N ILE A 236 -9.69 -7.36 12.52
CA ILE A 236 -9.32 -6.40 11.47
C ILE A 236 -7.83 -6.07 11.58
N PHE A 237 -7.36 -5.72 12.77
CA PHE A 237 -5.96 -5.42 13.02
C PHE A 237 -5.04 -6.61 12.73
N LYS A 238 -5.40 -7.80 13.25
CA LYS A 238 -4.66 -9.04 13.05
C LYS A 238 -4.54 -9.44 11.57
N LYS A 239 -5.63 -9.34 10.80
CA LYS A 239 -5.62 -9.60 9.33
C LYS A 239 -4.67 -8.66 8.58
N ASN A 240 -4.42 -7.48 9.13
CA ASN A 240 -3.54 -6.47 8.56
C ASN A 240 -2.14 -6.46 9.20
N ASN A 241 -1.74 -7.57 9.85
CA ASN A 241 -0.42 -7.77 10.46
C ASN A 241 -0.01 -6.70 11.48
N ILE A 242 -0.98 -6.02 12.08
CA ILE A 242 -0.75 -5.00 13.11
C ILE A 242 -1.55 -5.41 14.34
N PRO A 243 -0.93 -5.65 15.50
CA PRO A 243 -1.68 -5.98 16.71
C PRO A 243 -2.43 -4.76 17.23
N LEU A 244 -3.68 -4.93 17.67
CA LEU A 244 -4.49 -3.86 18.26
C LEU A 244 -3.83 -3.23 19.50
N THR A 245 -2.98 -3.99 20.20
CA THR A 245 -2.20 -3.51 21.35
C THR A 245 -1.33 -2.30 21.03
N GLN A 246 -0.87 -2.14 19.78
CA GLN A 246 -0.12 -0.94 19.37
C GLN A 246 -0.97 0.34 19.41
N VAL A 247 -2.29 0.24 19.34
CA VAL A 247 -3.18 1.40 19.55
C VAL A 247 -3.30 1.68 21.05
N ILE A 248 -3.46 0.62 21.85
CA ILE A 248 -3.63 0.68 23.31
C ILE A 248 -2.37 1.23 23.99
N ASP A 249 -1.17 0.81 23.58
CA ASP A 249 0.11 1.29 24.12
C ASP A 249 0.53 2.68 23.58
N GLY A 250 -0.21 3.20 22.59
CA GLY A 250 0.02 4.51 21.97
C GLY A 250 1.07 4.54 20.85
N THR A 251 1.64 3.39 20.46
CA THR A 251 2.55 3.29 19.29
C THR A 251 1.87 3.78 18.01
N ILE A 252 0.59 3.45 17.83
CA ILE A 252 -0.27 3.95 16.76
C ILE A 252 -1.21 4.99 17.35
N PRO A 253 -1.16 6.26 16.87
CA PRO A 253 -2.10 7.28 17.30
C PRO A 253 -3.56 6.88 17.02
N VAL A 254 -4.48 7.20 17.95
CA VAL A 254 -5.90 6.83 17.87
C VAL A 254 -6.59 7.30 16.57
N LEU A 255 -6.27 8.52 16.10
CA LEU A 255 -6.76 9.03 14.83
C LEU A 255 -6.25 8.22 13.63
N ARG A 256 -5.01 7.74 13.69
CA ARG A 256 -4.43 6.90 12.64
C ARG A 256 -5.11 5.52 12.64
N ALA A 257 -5.32 4.93 13.81
CA ALA A 257 -6.04 3.67 13.96
C ALA A 257 -7.46 3.73 13.36
N ALA A 258 -8.22 4.80 13.66
CA ALA A 258 -9.56 5.01 13.11
C ALA A 258 -9.56 5.14 11.58
N GLN A 259 -8.61 5.88 11.01
CA GLN A 259 -8.46 6.00 9.55
C GLN A 259 -7.99 4.71 8.88
N MET A 260 -7.15 3.91 9.53
CA MET A 260 -6.72 2.60 9.04
C MET A 260 -7.91 1.65 8.91
N VAL A 261 -8.71 1.53 9.97
CA VAL A 261 -9.90 0.67 9.99
C VAL A 261 -10.91 1.05 8.90
N LEU A 262 -11.08 2.35 8.63
CA LEU A 262 -11.95 2.85 7.56
C LEU A 262 -11.27 2.89 6.17
N GLN A 263 -10.00 2.52 6.07
CA GLN A 263 -9.14 2.58 4.88
C GLN A 263 -9.19 3.96 4.19
N ASN A 264 -8.68 4.98 4.87
CA ASN A 264 -8.65 6.37 4.39
C ASN A 264 -10.03 6.95 4.01
N PRO A 265 -10.92 7.15 5.00
CA PRO A 265 -12.30 7.58 4.75
C PRO A 265 -12.39 8.97 4.07
N LEU A 266 -11.44 9.86 4.32
CA LEU A 266 -11.42 11.20 3.73
C LEU A 266 -11.24 11.16 2.21
N GLU A 267 -10.32 10.34 1.71
CA GLU A 267 -10.12 10.17 0.27
C GLU A 267 -11.39 9.63 -0.40
N LYS A 268 -12.05 8.65 0.22
CA LYS A 268 -13.33 8.10 -0.26
C LYS A 268 -14.41 9.17 -0.31
N ALA A 269 -14.55 9.97 0.74
CA ALA A 269 -15.51 11.07 0.82
C ALA A 269 -15.25 12.15 -0.25
N PHE A 270 -14.01 12.60 -0.44
CA PHE A 270 -13.71 13.61 -1.45
C PHE A 270 -13.89 13.10 -2.88
N ASN A 271 -13.54 11.85 -3.16
CA ASN A 271 -13.83 11.21 -4.45
C ASN A 271 -15.34 11.14 -4.72
N GLU A 272 -16.15 10.90 -3.69
CA GLU A 272 -17.60 10.89 -3.77
C GLU A 272 -18.17 12.28 -4.07
N ILE A 273 -17.68 13.30 -3.38
CA ILE A 273 -18.04 14.71 -3.63
C ILE A 273 -17.66 15.14 -5.05
N GLN A 274 -16.47 14.77 -5.53
CA GLN A 274 -16.01 15.09 -6.88
C GLN A 274 -16.95 14.51 -7.95
N LYS A 275 -17.31 13.22 -7.84
CA LYS A 275 -18.23 12.56 -8.77
C LYS A 275 -19.61 13.21 -8.82
N LEU A 276 -20.08 13.75 -7.69
CA LEU A 276 -21.34 14.48 -7.65
C LEU A 276 -21.26 15.80 -8.42
N ASN A 277 -20.15 16.51 -8.32
CA ASN A 277 -19.93 17.75 -9.06
C ASN A 277 -19.77 17.51 -10.56
N GLU A 278 -19.07 16.44 -10.97
CA GLU A 278 -18.91 16.07 -12.39
C GLU A 278 -20.23 15.62 -13.03
N GLY A 279 -21.14 15.02 -12.26
CA GLY A 279 -22.48 14.64 -12.74
C GLY A 279 -23.49 15.81 -12.83
N MET A 280 -23.07 17.03 -12.52
CA MET A 280 -23.88 18.25 -12.62
C MET A 280 -23.53 19.11 -13.86
N GLU A 281 -22.50 18.73 -14.62
CA GLU A 281 -22.18 19.27 -15.96
C GLU A 281 -22.81 18.41 -17.07
#